data_AF-A0A258M804-F1
#
_entry.id   AF-A0A258M804-F1
#
_cell.length_a   1.000
_cell.length_b   1.000
_cell.length_c   1.000
_cell.angle_alpha   90.00
_cell.angle_beta   90.00
_cell.angle_gamma   90.00
#
_symmetry.space_group_name_H-M   'P 1'
#
loop_
_entity.id
_entity.type
_entity.pdbx_description
1 polymer ?
#
loop_
_entity_poly.entity_id
_entity_poly.type
_entity_poly.pdbx_seq_one_letter_code
_entity_poly.pdbx_strand_id
1 'polypeptide(L)'
;PLLETRAGGKAGGGARLTPTGQRVIAAFARLESEMARLVRAVEPDLAGTGISPLNLMSGFLMKTSARNALRGTITHIESDALTAEVSVKVSDDTVIIALVTRESMTDLGLCPGREAVVLVKAPFVVIAPGDTPPRVSVRNCLRGTIARVETGAIQAEVVLDMGGGKTLAASITARSVETLGLEAGKPAFALVDAAHVILAID
;
A
#
# COMPACT_ATOMS: atom_id res chain seq x y z
N PRO A 1 -17.20 -24.87 20.22
CA PRO A 1 -17.10 -25.60 18.93
C PRO A 1 -18.24 -25.25 17.97
N LEU A 2 -17.93 -25.04 16.68
CA LEU A 2 -18.92 -24.70 15.65
C LEU A 2 -19.57 -25.93 15.01
N LEU A 3 -18.87 -27.07 15.06
CA LEU A 3 -19.38 -28.37 14.67
C LEU A 3 -19.28 -29.35 15.84
N GLU A 4 -20.26 -30.23 15.94
CA GLU A 4 -20.23 -31.44 16.76
C GLU A 4 -20.08 -32.65 15.84
N THR A 5 -19.03 -33.43 16.08
CA THR A 5 -18.82 -34.70 15.39
C THR A 5 -19.55 -35.81 16.14
N ARG A 6 -20.30 -36.65 15.41
CA ARG A 6 -20.77 -37.94 15.93
C ARG A 6 -19.73 -39.01 15.62
N ALA A 7 -19.40 -39.85 16.61
CA ALA A 7 -18.62 -41.06 16.37
C ALA A 7 -19.35 -41.95 15.35
N GLY A 8 -18.67 -42.28 14.25
CA GLY A 8 -19.26 -42.97 13.11
C GLY A 8 -19.41 -44.47 13.32
N GLY A 9 -20.64 -44.98 13.17
CA GLY A 9 -20.90 -46.40 12.89
C GLY A 9 -20.84 -46.70 11.39
N LYS A 10 -21.27 -47.91 10.99
CA LYS A 10 -21.23 -48.46 9.60
C LYS A 10 -21.78 -47.57 8.45
N ALA A 11 -22.42 -46.44 8.75
CA ALA A 11 -22.96 -45.48 7.77
C ALA A 11 -22.27 -44.10 7.75
N GLY A 12 -21.11 -43.95 8.42
CA GLY A 12 -20.32 -42.71 8.43
C GLY A 12 -20.65 -41.76 9.58
N GLY A 13 -19.62 -41.18 10.20
CA GLY A 13 -19.76 -40.17 11.25
C GLY A 13 -20.05 -38.79 10.64
N GLY A 14 -21.27 -38.30 10.80
CA GLY A 14 -21.66 -36.97 10.35
C GLY A 14 -21.25 -35.88 11.34
N ALA A 15 -20.85 -34.72 10.83
CA ALA A 15 -20.70 -33.49 11.61
C ALA A 15 -21.99 -32.67 11.50
N ARG A 16 -22.50 -32.16 12.63
CA ARG A 16 -23.64 -31.23 12.66
C ARG A 16 -23.19 -29.88 13.20
N LEU A 17 -23.77 -28.82 12.65
CA LEU A 17 -23.56 -27.47 13.18
C LEU A 17 -24.13 -27.38 14.60
N THR A 18 -23.35 -26.81 15.50
CA THR A 18 -23.85 -26.45 16.82
C THR A 18 -24.78 -25.24 16.70
N PRO A 19 -25.62 -24.96 17.72
CA PRO A 19 -26.39 -23.72 17.77
C PRO A 19 -25.51 -22.48 17.64
N THR A 20 -24.27 -22.53 18.13
CA THR A 20 -23.26 -21.47 17.94
C THR A 20 -22.82 -21.38 16.48
N GLY A 21 -22.57 -22.51 15.81
CA GLY A 21 -22.27 -22.55 14.37
C GLY A 21 -23.38 -21.94 13.51
N GLN A 22 -24.64 -22.24 13.83
CA GLN A 22 -25.80 -21.66 13.15
C GLN A 22 -25.89 -20.13 13.34
N ARG A 23 -25.62 -19.63 14.56
CA ARG A 23 -25.60 -18.17 14.82
C ARG A 23 -24.50 -17.45 14.04
N VAL A 24 -23.31 -18.06 13.92
CA VAL A 24 -22.20 -17.47 13.14
C VAL A 24 -22.56 -17.39 11.67
N ILE A 25 -23.14 -18.45 11.09
CA ILE A 25 -23.59 -18.44 9.69
C ILE A 25 -24.66 -17.37 9.47
N ALA A 26 -25.64 -17.26 10.37
CA ALA A 26 -26.69 -16.25 10.27
C ALA A 26 -26.13 -14.81 10.35
N ALA A 27 -25.14 -14.59 11.24
CA ALA A 27 -24.46 -13.30 11.34
C ALA A 27 -23.66 -12.97 10.06
N PHE A 28 -22.95 -13.96 9.51
CA PHE A 28 -22.18 -13.79 8.27
C PHE A 28 -23.08 -13.48 7.07
N ALA A 29 -24.14 -14.25 6.87
CA ALA A 29 -25.11 -14.02 5.80
C ALA A 29 -25.77 -12.63 5.90
N ARG A 30 -26.02 -12.14 7.13
CA ARG A 30 -26.54 -10.79 7.34
C ARG A 30 -25.52 -9.73 6.94
N LEU A 31 -24.26 -9.89 7.33
CA LEU A 31 -23.17 -8.99 6.94
C LEU A 31 -22.99 -8.94 5.41
N GLU A 32 -22.99 -10.09 4.74
CA GLU A 32 -22.92 -10.18 3.27
C GLU A 32 -24.07 -9.41 2.60
N SER A 33 -25.29 -9.55 3.11
CA SER A 33 -26.46 -8.87 2.56
C SER A 33 -26.37 -7.35 2.68
N GLU A 34 -25.83 -6.84 3.79
CA GLU A 34 -25.68 -5.41 4.04
C GLU A 34 -24.52 -4.83 3.22
N MET A 35 -23.38 -5.54 3.12
CA MET A 35 -22.28 -5.15 2.24
C MET A 35 -22.71 -5.10 0.78
N ALA A 36 -23.44 -6.11 0.29
CA ALA A 36 -23.94 -6.13 -1.09
C ALA A 36 -24.94 -4.99 -1.36
N ARG A 37 -25.72 -4.59 -0.35
CA ARG A 37 -26.64 -3.44 -0.47
C ARG A 37 -25.88 -2.12 -0.55
N LEU A 38 -24.86 -1.95 0.28
CA LEU A 38 -23.98 -0.78 0.26
C LEU A 38 -23.26 -0.64 -1.08
N VAL A 39 -22.66 -1.72 -1.60
CA VAL A 39 -21.97 -1.69 -2.90
C VAL A 39 -22.92 -1.25 -4.01
N ARG A 40 -24.11 -1.86 -4.11
CA ARG A 40 -25.11 -1.48 -5.14
C ARG A 40 -25.61 -0.04 -5.00
N ALA A 41 -25.60 0.53 -3.80
CA ALA A 41 -26.03 1.90 -3.59
C ALA A 41 -25.01 2.93 -4.07
N VAL A 42 -23.71 2.60 -4.03
CA VAL A 42 -22.60 3.51 -4.38
C VAL A 42 -22.10 3.29 -5.81
N GLU A 43 -22.30 2.10 -6.38
CA GLU A 43 -21.89 1.73 -7.74
C GLU A 43 -22.36 2.71 -8.84
N PRO A 44 -23.61 3.25 -8.83
CA PRO A 44 -24.05 4.20 -9.85
C PRO A 44 -23.28 5.53 -9.85
N ASP A 45 -22.90 6.01 -8.67
CA ASP A 45 -22.19 7.28 -8.50
C ASP A 45 -20.70 7.16 -8.84
N LEU A 46 -20.16 5.93 -8.78
CA LEU A 46 -18.78 5.62 -9.15
C LEU A 46 -18.63 5.24 -10.63
N ALA A 47 -19.72 4.93 -11.32
CA ALA A 47 -19.72 4.58 -12.72
C ALA A 47 -19.11 5.72 -13.56
N GLY A 48 -18.04 5.42 -14.31
CA GLY A 48 -17.32 6.38 -15.14
C GLY A 48 -16.09 7.03 -14.50
N THR A 49 -15.83 6.80 -13.21
CA THR A 49 -14.63 7.30 -12.52
C THR A 49 -13.42 6.35 -12.63
N GLY A 50 -13.63 5.11 -13.07
CA GLY A 50 -12.62 4.05 -13.05
C GLY A 50 -12.34 3.47 -11.65
N ILE A 51 -13.07 3.91 -10.63
CA ILE A 51 -12.89 3.48 -9.23
C ILE A 51 -13.88 2.34 -8.93
N SER A 52 -13.36 1.15 -8.66
CA SER A 52 -14.20 0.05 -8.15
C SER A 52 -14.64 0.34 -6.70
N PRO A 53 -15.91 0.13 -6.34
CA PRO A 53 -16.38 0.23 -4.96
C PRO A 53 -15.56 -0.62 -3.98
N LEU A 54 -15.05 -1.77 -4.43
CA LEU A 54 -14.20 -2.65 -3.63
C LEU A 54 -12.84 -2.01 -3.30
N ASN A 55 -12.27 -1.22 -4.22
CA ASN A 55 -11.01 -0.49 -4.01
C ASN A 55 -11.17 0.66 -3.00
N LEU A 56 -12.39 1.22 -2.87
CA LEU A 56 -12.70 2.19 -1.81
C LEU A 56 -12.82 1.51 -0.45
N MET A 57 -13.42 0.31 -0.41
CA MET A 57 -13.53 -0.47 0.82
C MET A 57 -12.17 -0.94 1.34
N SER A 58 -11.24 -1.34 0.47
CA SER A 58 -9.89 -1.73 0.90
C SER A 58 -9.11 -0.57 1.53
N GLY A 59 -9.30 0.66 1.04
CA GLY A 59 -8.76 1.87 1.67
C GLY A 59 -9.32 2.13 3.08
N PHE A 60 -10.51 1.60 3.38
CA PHE A 60 -11.14 1.70 4.71
C PHE A 60 -10.68 0.61 5.68
N LEU A 61 -10.32 -0.56 5.16
CA LEU A 61 -9.93 -1.73 5.95
C LEU A 61 -8.43 -1.75 6.27
N MET A 62 -7.60 -1.10 5.45
CA MET A 62 -6.15 -1.10 5.64
C MET A 62 -5.69 0.10 6.50
N LYS A 63 -5.29 -0.17 7.74
CA LYS A 63 -4.62 0.79 8.62
C LYS A 63 -3.17 0.39 8.80
N THR A 64 -2.25 1.25 8.38
CA THR A 64 -0.81 1.02 8.57
C THR A 64 -0.16 2.23 9.25
N SER A 65 1.02 2.01 9.84
CA SER A 65 1.84 3.11 10.38
C SER A 65 2.71 3.77 9.30
N ALA A 66 2.71 3.26 8.07
CA ALA A 66 3.38 3.88 6.95
C ALA A 66 2.59 5.13 6.54
N ARG A 67 3.30 6.27 6.46
CA ARG A 67 2.68 7.54 6.05
C ARG A 67 2.43 7.59 4.55
N ASN A 68 3.19 6.81 3.79
CA ASN A 68 3.07 6.74 2.35
C ASN A 68 2.36 5.43 2.00
N ALA A 69 1.18 5.55 1.40
CA ALA A 69 0.42 4.45 0.84
C ALA A 69 -0.02 4.86 -0.57
N LEU A 70 0.69 4.39 -1.58
CA LEU A 70 0.50 4.77 -2.97
C LEU A 70 -0.05 3.56 -3.74
N ARG A 71 -1.27 3.68 -4.24
CA ARG A 71 -1.86 2.67 -5.11
C ARG A 71 -1.21 2.72 -6.49
N GLY A 72 -1.01 1.55 -7.08
CA GLY A 72 -0.51 1.43 -8.43
C GLY A 72 -0.65 0.01 -8.97
N THR A 73 -0.25 -0.15 -10.22
CA THR A 73 -0.30 -1.43 -10.92
C THR A 73 1.11 -1.97 -11.09
N ILE A 74 1.30 -3.26 -10.81
CA ILE A 74 2.57 -3.94 -11.08
C ILE A 74 2.78 -3.99 -12.59
N THR A 75 3.92 -3.53 -13.08
CA THR A 75 4.24 -3.47 -14.51
C THR A 75 5.29 -4.49 -14.91
N HIS A 76 6.27 -4.74 -14.03
CA HIS A 76 7.37 -5.65 -14.29
C HIS A 76 7.82 -6.34 -13.00
N ILE A 77 8.28 -7.59 -13.11
CA ILE A 77 8.90 -8.34 -12.03
C ILE A 77 10.14 -9.05 -12.58
N GLU A 78 11.29 -8.78 -11.98
CA GLU A 78 12.53 -9.53 -12.19
C GLU A 78 12.84 -10.30 -10.91
N SER A 79 13.22 -11.58 -10.99
CA SER A 79 13.45 -12.38 -9.78
C SER A 79 14.58 -13.38 -9.94
N ASP A 80 15.32 -13.61 -8.85
CA ASP A 80 16.35 -14.64 -8.69
C ASP A 80 15.97 -15.61 -7.57
N ALA A 81 16.81 -16.59 -7.23
CA ALA A 81 16.46 -17.63 -6.25
C ALA A 81 15.96 -17.11 -4.88
N LEU A 82 16.31 -15.88 -4.48
CA LEU A 82 16.03 -15.34 -3.14
C LEU A 82 15.12 -14.10 -3.16
N THR A 83 15.23 -13.27 -4.20
CA THR A 83 14.66 -11.93 -4.25
C THR A 83 13.87 -11.70 -5.53
N ALA A 84 12.97 -10.74 -5.46
CA ALA A 84 12.23 -10.22 -6.60
C ALA A 84 12.22 -8.69 -6.55
N GLU A 85 12.65 -8.07 -7.64
CA GLU A 85 12.50 -6.65 -7.89
C GLU A 85 11.17 -6.44 -8.63
N VAL A 86 10.28 -5.64 -8.03
CA VAL A 86 8.92 -5.41 -8.51
C VAL A 86 8.74 -3.94 -8.85
N SER A 87 8.39 -3.65 -10.10
CA SER A 87 8.11 -2.30 -10.59
C SER A 87 6.61 -2.00 -10.49
N VAL A 88 6.24 -0.98 -9.72
CA VAL A 88 4.85 -0.55 -9.53
C VAL A 88 4.64 0.86 -10.10
N LYS A 89 3.79 0.99 -11.10
CA LYS A 89 3.40 2.29 -11.68
C LYS A 89 2.32 2.93 -10.81
N VAL A 90 2.63 4.03 -10.13
CA VAL A 90 1.72 4.73 -9.20
C VAL A 90 1.11 6.00 -9.79
N SER A 91 1.69 6.52 -10.88
CA SER A 91 1.15 7.58 -11.73
C SER A 91 1.76 7.44 -13.14
N ASP A 92 1.39 8.30 -14.09
CA ASP A 92 1.92 8.23 -15.46
C ASP A 92 3.44 8.40 -15.53
N ASP A 93 4.00 9.25 -14.68
CA ASP A 93 5.41 9.58 -14.68
C ASP A 93 6.19 8.95 -13.51
N THR A 94 5.52 8.18 -12.64
CA THR A 94 6.14 7.65 -11.42
C THR A 94 6.01 6.13 -11.34
N VAL A 95 7.16 5.45 -11.33
CA VAL A 95 7.32 4.03 -11.05
C VAL A 95 8.14 3.89 -9.77
N ILE A 96 7.66 3.06 -8.85
CA ILE A 96 8.37 2.72 -7.62
C ILE A 96 8.81 1.26 -7.69
N ILE A 97 10.08 1.04 -7.39
CA ILE A 97 10.73 -0.26 -7.33
C ILE A 97 10.73 -0.74 -5.89
N ALA A 98 10.19 -1.94 -5.67
CA ALA A 98 10.25 -2.66 -4.41
C ALA A 98 11.12 -3.90 -4.54
N LEU A 99 11.94 -4.18 -3.53
CA LEU A 99 12.72 -5.41 -3.44
C LEU A 99 12.10 -6.28 -2.34
N VAL A 100 11.49 -7.39 -2.75
CA VAL A 100 10.81 -8.35 -1.86
C VAL A 100 11.47 -9.72 -1.94
N THR A 101 11.16 -10.60 -1.00
CA THR A 101 11.62 -12.00 -1.11
C THR A 101 10.83 -12.74 -2.19
N ARG A 102 11.45 -13.74 -2.83
CA ARG A 102 10.75 -14.63 -3.78
C ARG A 102 9.55 -15.32 -3.13
N GLU A 103 9.67 -15.68 -1.85
CA GLU A 103 8.57 -16.23 -1.05
C GLU A 103 7.41 -15.22 -0.97
N SER A 104 7.67 -13.97 -0.56
CA SER A 104 6.63 -12.93 -0.50
C SER A 104 5.98 -12.68 -1.86
N MET A 105 6.76 -12.66 -2.94
CA MET A 105 6.23 -12.52 -4.30
C MET A 105 5.24 -13.65 -4.64
N THR A 106 5.58 -14.88 -4.24
CA THR A 106 4.77 -16.07 -4.49
C THR A 106 3.52 -16.09 -3.63
N ASP A 107 3.67 -15.85 -2.32
CA ASP A 107 2.58 -15.87 -1.34
C ASP A 107 1.55 -14.77 -1.60
N LEU A 108 2.00 -13.59 -2.02
CA LEU A 108 1.15 -12.48 -2.41
C LEU A 108 0.62 -12.59 -3.85
N GLY A 109 1.05 -13.60 -4.60
CA GLY A 109 0.63 -13.79 -5.99
C GLY A 109 0.92 -12.58 -6.87
N LEU A 110 2.08 -11.94 -6.68
CA LEU A 110 2.47 -10.74 -7.42
C LEU A 110 2.68 -11.11 -8.90
N CYS A 111 2.01 -10.40 -9.79
CA CYS A 111 2.16 -10.56 -11.23
C CYS A 111 1.94 -9.22 -11.97
N PRO A 112 2.53 -9.02 -13.15
CA PRO A 112 2.23 -7.85 -13.98
C PRO A 112 0.72 -7.71 -14.24
N GLY A 113 0.21 -6.47 -14.15
CA GLY A 113 -1.20 -6.12 -14.29
C GLY A 113 -2.00 -6.17 -12.98
N ARG A 114 -1.44 -6.71 -11.89
CA ARG A 114 -2.11 -6.73 -10.59
C ARG A 114 -1.98 -5.38 -9.88
N GLU A 115 -3.06 -4.96 -9.24
CA GLU A 115 -3.08 -3.79 -8.36
C GLU A 115 -2.35 -4.08 -7.04
N ALA A 116 -1.57 -3.11 -6.58
CA ALA A 116 -0.85 -3.19 -5.32
C ALA A 116 -0.80 -1.82 -4.62
N VAL A 117 -0.62 -1.84 -3.30
CA VAL A 117 -0.34 -0.66 -2.49
C VAL A 117 1.13 -0.66 -2.11
N VAL A 118 1.83 0.38 -2.52
CA VAL A 118 3.21 0.68 -2.14
C VAL A 118 3.21 1.39 -0.80
N LEU A 119 3.83 0.77 0.21
CA LEU A 119 3.93 1.31 1.55
C LEU A 119 5.36 1.71 1.85
N VAL A 120 5.57 2.96 2.24
CA VAL A 120 6.89 3.46 2.66
C VAL A 120 6.75 4.22 3.97
N LYS A 121 7.57 3.87 4.96
CA LYS A 121 7.60 4.63 6.21
C LYS A 121 8.30 5.97 5.97
N ALA A 122 7.74 7.06 6.47
CA ALA A 122 8.33 8.41 6.35
C ALA A 122 9.84 8.52 6.72
N PRO A 123 10.37 7.89 7.79
CA PRO A 123 11.80 7.98 8.11
C PRO A 123 12.71 7.19 7.16
N PHE A 124 12.17 6.41 6.22
CA PHE A 124 12.95 5.73 5.17
C PHE A 124 13.06 6.55 3.90
N VAL A 125 12.41 7.72 3.85
CA VAL A 125 12.48 8.65 2.72
C VAL A 125 13.56 9.69 3.02
N VAL A 126 14.59 9.75 2.17
CA VAL A 126 15.63 10.78 2.24
C VAL A 126 15.31 11.87 1.22
N ILE A 127 15.50 13.14 1.59
CA ILE A 127 15.28 14.27 0.69
C ILE A 127 16.62 14.82 0.20
N ALA A 128 16.76 14.96 -1.11
CA ALA A 128 17.89 15.63 -1.75
C ALA A 128 17.38 16.92 -2.45
N PRO A 129 17.86 18.12 -2.06
CA PRO A 129 17.41 19.37 -2.67
C PRO A 129 17.96 19.56 -4.09
N GLY A 130 17.23 20.32 -4.91
CA GLY A 130 17.68 20.76 -6.24
C GLY A 130 16.94 20.12 -7.39
N ASP A 131 17.29 20.55 -8.61
CA ASP A 131 16.66 20.13 -9.86
C ASP A 131 17.31 18.93 -10.55
N THR A 132 18.55 18.62 -10.18
CA THR A 132 19.33 17.54 -10.78
C THR A 132 19.32 16.30 -9.88
N PRO A 133 19.02 15.10 -10.41
CA PRO A 133 19.02 13.90 -9.60
C PRO A 133 20.42 13.62 -9.04
N PRO A 134 20.55 13.30 -7.75
CA PRO A 134 21.84 12.96 -7.17
C PRO A 134 22.36 11.62 -7.72
N ARG A 135 23.69 11.47 -7.81
CA ARG A 135 24.32 10.20 -8.17
C ARG A 135 24.38 9.29 -6.95
N VAL A 136 23.41 8.39 -6.82
CA VAL A 136 23.28 7.44 -5.71
C VAL A 136 22.94 6.04 -6.21
N SER A 137 23.17 5.02 -5.38
CA SER A 137 22.80 3.63 -5.68
C SER A 137 21.31 3.33 -5.43
N VAL A 138 20.60 4.25 -4.76
CA VAL A 138 19.19 4.09 -4.42
C VAL A 138 18.34 4.01 -5.70
N ARG A 139 17.51 2.97 -5.80
CA ARG A 139 16.71 2.69 -7.00
C ARG A 139 15.59 3.70 -7.22
N ASN A 140 14.92 4.12 -6.15
CA ASN A 140 13.85 5.10 -6.23
C ASN A 140 14.42 6.50 -6.06
N CYS A 141 14.46 7.28 -7.13
CA CYS A 141 14.82 8.70 -7.14
C CYS A 141 13.66 9.49 -7.73
N LEU A 142 12.72 9.88 -6.86
CA LEU A 142 11.42 10.43 -7.25
C LEU A 142 11.51 11.95 -7.26
N ARG A 143 11.43 12.56 -8.43
CA ARG A 143 11.43 14.03 -8.57
C ARG A 143 10.13 14.60 -8.02
N GLY A 144 10.21 15.77 -7.40
CA GLY A 144 9.04 16.52 -7.02
C GLY A 144 9.34 17.95 -6.58
N THR A 145 8.30 18.61 -6.09
CA THR A 145 8.37 19.93 -5.49
C THR A 145 7.94 19.85 -4.04
N ILE A 146 8.67 20.50 -3.13
CA ILE A 146 8.32 20.49 -1.71
C ILE A 146 6.98 21.23 -1.56
N ALA A 147 5.93 20.52 -1.17
CA ALA A 147 4.60 21.08 -0.97
C ALA A 147 4.52 21.79 0.38
N ARG A 148 5.06 21.16 1.43
CA ARG A 148 5.14 21.74 2.78
C ARG A 148 6.29 21.16 3.59
N VAL A 149 6.72 21.93 4.59
CA VAL A 149 7.68 21.53 5.60
C VAL A 149 7.10 21.91 6.96
N GLU A 150 7.00 20.94 7.87
CA GLU A 150 6.54 21.12 9.24
C GLU A 150 7.67 20.75 10.19
N THR A 151 8.26 21.76 10.84
CA THR A 151 9.44 21.57 11.69
C THR A 151 9.05 21.62 13.17
N GLY A 152 9.41 20.59 13.92
CA GLY A 152 9.40 20.55 15.38
C GLY A 152 10.81 20.76 15.97
N ALA A 153 10.95 20.53 17.28
CA ALA A 153 12.23 20.78 17.96
C ALA A 153 13.38 19.84 17.54
N ILE A 154 13.06 18.60 17.16
CA ILE A 154 14.04 17.56 16.81
C ILE A 154 13.79 17.01 15.41
N GLN A 155 12.53 16.80 15.06
CA GLN A 155 12.10 16.22 13.79
C GLN A 155 11.38 17.25 12.93
N ALA A 156 11.36 17.00 11.63
CA ALA A 156 10.53 17.70 10.68
C ALA A 156 9.86 16.71 9.72
N GLU A 157 8.63 17.02 9.32
CA GLU A 157 7.94 16.36 8.22
C GLU A 157 8.11 17.21 6.96
N VAL A 158 8.57 16.60 5.87
CA VAL A 158 8.67 17.21 4.55
C VAL A 158 7.73 16.45 3.62
N VAL A 159 6.80 17.14 2.98
CA VAL A 159 5.91 16.53 1.99
C VAL A 159 6.30 16.99 0.60
N LEU A 160 6.63 16.03 -0.25
CA LEU A 160 6.98 16.23 -1.64
C LEU A 160 5.77 15.94 -2.53
N ASP A 161 5.39 16.87 -3.39
CA ASP A 161 4.46 16.64 -4.48
C ASP A 161 5.21 16.05 -5.68
N MET A 162 4.82 14.84 -6.09
CA MET A 162 5.41 14.11 -7.21
C MET A 162 4.61 14.27 -8.50
N GLY A 163 3.56 15.11 -8.50
CA GLY A 163 2.62 15.25 -9.61
C GLY A 163 1.52 14.19 -9.60
N GLY A 164 0.52 14.35 -10.48
CA GLY A 164 -0.61 13.40 -10.61
C GLY A 164 -1.44 13.23 -9.33
N GLY A 165 -1.45 14.26 -8.46
CA GLY A 165 -2.13 14.24 -7.16
C GLY A 165 -1.49 13.27 -6.15
N LYS A 166 -0.23 12.87 -6.35
CA LYS A 166 0.50 11.97 -5.46
C LYS A 166 1.55 12.74 -4.68
N THR A 167 1.58 12.49 -3.37
CA THR A 167 2.56 13.09 -2.46
C THR A 167 3.33 12.02 -1.71
N LEU A 168 4.56 12.33 -1.32
CA LEU A 168 5.39 11.49 -0.47
C LEU A 168 5.87 12.28 0.75
N ALA A 169 5.58 11.77 1.94
CA ALA A 169 6.01 12.33 3.21
C ALA A 169 7.33 11.69 3.67
N ALA A 170 8.27 12.54 4.07
CA ALA A 170 9.54 12.19 4.69
C ALA A 170 9.58 12.72 6.12
N SER A 171 10.14 11.92 7.04
CA SER A 171 10.39 12.35 8.42
C SER A 171 11.90 12.43 8.62
N ILE A 172 12.43 13.65 8.68
CA ILE A 172 13.87 13.93 8.82
C ILE A 172 14.14 14.74 10.08
N THR A 173 15.40 15.11 10.34
CA THR A 173 15.72 15.98 11.48
C THR A 173 15.42 17.44 11.14
N ALA A 174 15.02 18.24 12.13
CA ALA A 174 14.85 19.69 11.97
C ALA A 174 16.15 20.34 11.44
N ARG A 175 17.30 19.90 11.96
CA ARG A 175 18.63 20.31 11.48
C ARG A 175 18.85 20.00 9.99
N SER A 176 18.33 18.87 9.49
CA SER A 176 18.45 18.52 8.07
C SER A 176 17.67 19.49 7.18
N VAL A 177 16.49 19.92 7.60
CA VAL A 177 15.71 20.96 6.87
C VAL A 177 16.53 22.24 6.75
N GLU A 178 17.08 22.73 7.87
CA GLU A 178 17.90 23.94 7.90
C GLU A 178 19.16 23.80 7.05
N THR A 179 19.90 22.70 7.23
CA THR A 179 21.18 22.45 6.53
C THR A 179 21.00 22.33 5.02
N LEU A 180 19.88 21.74 4.58
CA LEU A 180 19.59 21.53 3.16
C LEU A 180 18.77 22.67 2.53
N GLY A 181 18.37 23.68 3.32
CA GLY A 181 17.57 24.82 2.85
C GLY A 181 16.21 24.40 2.28
N LEU A 182 15.58 23.38 2.85
CA LEU A 182 14.31 22.83 2.37
C LEU A 182 13.16 23.78 2.70
N GLU A 183 12.45 24.21 1.66
CA GLU A 183 11.33 25.16 1.77
C GLU A 183 10.25 24.80 0.74
N ALA A 184 9.00 25.17 1.04
CA ALA A 184 7.90 24.97 0.13
C ALA A 184 8.16 25.67 -1.23
N GLY A 185 7.77 25.02 -2.32
CA GLY A 185 7.98 25.49 -3.69
C GLY A 185 9.35 25.14 -4.28
N LYS A 186 10.33 24.70 -3.48
CA LYS A 186 11.64 24.31 -4.01
C LYS A 186 11.61 22.90 -4.62
N PRO A 187 12.37 22.65 -5.69
CA PRO A 187 12.53 21.33 -6.28
C PRO A 187 13.39 20.44 -5.39
N ALA A 188 13.03 19.15 -5.32
CA ALA A 188 13.78 18.14 -4.60
C ALA A 188 13.51 16.74 -5.15
N PHE A 189 14.33 15.78 -4.72
CA PHE A 189 14.15 14.36 -4.96
C PHE A 189 13.90 13.63 -3.65
N ALA A 190 12.92 12.73 -3.65
CA ALA A 190 12.76 11.73 -2.62
C ALA A 190 13.49 10.44 -3.01
N LEU A 191 14.40 10.02 -2.14
CA LEU A 191 15.19 8.80 -2.30
C LEU A 191 14.67 7.74 -1.35
N VAL A 192 14.31 6.57 -1.89
CA VAL A 192 13.81 5.43 -1.11
C VAL A 192 14.52 4.16 -1.54
N ASP A 193 15.19 3.50 -0.61
CA ASP A 193 15.75 2.17 -0.88
C ASP A 193 14.62 1.20 -1.25
N ALA A 194 14.79 0.42 -2.31
CA ALA A 194 13.79 -0.56 -2.74
C ALA A 194 13.49 -1.59 -1.64
N ALA A 195 14.45 -1.90 -0.77
CA ALA A 195 14.26 -2.77 0.38
C ALA A 195 13.41 -2.15 1.51
N HIS A 196 13.20 -0.83 1.50
CA HIS A 196 12.32 -0.14 2.44
C HIS A 196 10.88 0.02 1.91
N VAL A 197 10.60 -0.51 0.73
CA VAL A 197 9.27 -0.50 0.11
C VAL A 197 8.57 -1.82 0.41
N ILE A 198 7.42 -1.74 1.07
CA ILE A 198 6.56 -2.91 1.31
C ILE A 198 5.43 -2.89 0.29
N LEU A 199 5.10 -4.06 -0.26
CA LEU A 199 3.94 -4.25 -1.12
C LEU A 199 2.82 -4.91 -0.34
N ALA A 200 1.61 -4.39 -0.53
CA ALA A 200 0.39 -5.04 -0.10
C ALA A 200 -0.54 -5.23 -1.29
N ILE A 201 -1.30 -6.31 -1.25
CA ILE A 201 -2.36 -6.64 -2.21
C ILE A 201 -3.70 -6.50 -1.50
N ASP A 202 -4.74 -6.18 -2.25
CA ASP A 202 -6.13 -6.21 -1.79
C ASP A 202 -6.70 -7.65 -1.84
#